data_AF-A0A9Q1I549-F1
#
_entry.id   AF-A0A9Q1I549-F1
#
_cell.length_a   1.000
_cell.length_b   1.000
_cell.length_c   1.000
_cell.angle_alpha   90.00
_cell.angle_beta   90.00
_cell.angle_gamma   90.00
#
_symmetry.space_group_name_H-M   'P 1'
#
loop_
_entity.id
_entity.type
_entity.pdbx_description
1 polymer ?
#
loop_
_entity_poly.entity_id
_entity_poly.type
_entity_poly.pdbx_seq_one_letter_code
_entity_poly.pdbx_strand_id
1 'polypeptide(L)'
;MRFQSMRVSLLIFALLLADCRGSQIKFGRLDRWAKAGFHYLKLNLCRRVSSLSENECKRLSHLHQSGVAVYVSEPNSEKVLAILPDSYSTGMLASKQGGHATVLDDSKRHQDFYLGSTAHDAVLVLDPSPGESFGHPVVLFYIDFNVTKKKCGHRDGIFIGEECLTLALKSRCQNQLKRRQSRSERQGGKGRVRRGAGARPGRAERSGGLCEIHFLPLVVGVRDSNRTQRLHCVDHPGFAPCPAPLPMPSLSAPVSSCELNKNTRRCHQQPLATHLSCRLYQTCDHAVLLSGGWQEQITFHHHLQNLHVFYRMLRNNGFHKDHIKTFFAGSGQVTEENTEGAYPATEKEAIRNHISYICRKQHCADSLVLYLNSPTRNDGTMLLWDSNYNGIADSKERYSVGELLADLAGCRASRVLLFVDQSYSAVLAKRLKGSLKHLNVALLIDFPWTQIADYWGSSNPSQCLIDHLKDPTAPPLADSTASLLNVTLAGAPCNATPPLTQAEIRREYMGCQNLPTALWYQSRRMVDEGRD
;
A
#
# COMPACT_ATOMS: atom_id res chain seq x y z
N MET A 1 16.65 58.81 22.18
CA MET A 1 16.45 57.35 22.40
C MET A 1 14.99 56.88 22.41
N ARG A 2 13.99 57.63 22.91
CA ARG A 2 12.57 57.17 22.94
C ARG A 2 11.91 56.99 21.56
N PHE A 3 12.25 57.80 20.55
CA PHE A 3 11.65 57.71 19.22
C PHE A 3 12.09 56.50 18.37
N GLN A 4 13.28 55.96 18.59
CA GLN A 4 13.76 54.75 17.90
C GLN A 4 13.07 53.48 18.44
N SER A 5 12.81 53.40 19.75
CA SER A 5 12.10 52.28 20.37
C SER A 5 10.64 52.19 19.90
N MET A 6 9.93 53.32 19.78
CA MET A 6 8.56 53.33 19.23
C MET A 6 8.48 52.86 17.77
N ARG A 7 9.45 53.22 16.92
CA ARG A 7 9.48 52.80 15.51
C ARG A 7 9.72 51.29 15.36
N VAL A 8 10.56 50.72 16.21
CA VAL A 8 10.81 49.26 16.23
C VAL A 8 9.58 48.51 16.72
N SER A 9 8.90 48.98 17.78
CA SER A 9 7.65 48.37 18.25
C SER A 9 6.51 48.45 17.22
N LEU A 10 6.38 49.58 16.50
CA LEU A 10 5.39 49.72 15.42
C LEU A 10 5.69 48.82 14.22
N LEU A 11 6.96 48.61 13.87
CA LEU A 11 7.37 47.67 12.82
C LEU A 11 7.09 46.21 13.22
N ILE A 12 7.39 45.83 14.46
CA ILE A 12 7.08 44.49 14.97
C ILE A 12 5.55 44.28 15.00
N PHE A 13 4.79 45.27 15.44
CA PHE A 13 3.33 45.18 15.46
C PHE A 13 2.73 45.12 14.05
N ALA A 14 3.27 45.86 13.08
CA ALA A 14 2.86 45.81 11.68
C ALA A 14 3.20 44.46 11.02
N LEU A 15 4.36 43.87 11.34
CA LEU A 15 4.75 42.54 10.88
C LEU A 15 3.83 41.46 11.46
N LEU A 16 3.52 41.52 12.76
CA LEU A 16 2.58 40.60 13.40
C LEU A 16 1.15 40.73 12.83
N LEU A 17 0.68 41.95 12.58
CA LEU A 17 -0.63 42.19 11.96
C LEU A 17 -0.70 41.74 10.50
N ALA A 18 0.39 41.89 9.74
CA ALA A 18 0.48 41.41 8.37
C ALA A 18 0.47 39.87 8.31
N ASP A 19 1.18 39.22 9.23
CA ASP A 19 1.24 37.76 9.34
C ASP A 19 -0.10 37.16 9.80
N CYS A 20 -0.77 37.79 10.77
CA CYS A 20 -2.13 37.43 11.17
C CYS A 20 -3.15 37.58 10.02
N ARG A 21 -3.07 38.66 9.23
CA ARG A 21 -3.95 38.85 8.06
C ARG A 21 -3.65 37.84 6.96
N GLY A 22 -2.38 37.54 6.70
CA GLY A 22 -1.95 36.51 5.75
C GLY A 22 -2.47 35.13 6.13
N SER A 23 -2.37 34.77 7.42
CA SER A 23 -2.90 33.52 7.96
C SER A 23 -4.42 33.42 7.86
N GLN A 24 -5.16 34.49 8.19
CA GLN A 24 -6.62 34.51 8.04
C GLN A 24 -7.09 34.39 6.58
N ILE A 25 -6.39 35.01 5.62
CA ILE A 25 -6.72 34.92 4.19
C ILE A 25 -6.43 33.50 3.66
N LYS A 26 -5.29 32.90 4.05
CA LYS A 26 -4.95 31.51 3.72
C LYS A 26 -5.99 30.54 4.28
N PHE A 27 -6.41 30.73 5.53
CA PHE A 27 -7.43 29.92 6.17
C PHE A 27 -8.80 30.05 5.50
N GLY A 28 -9.26 31.29 5.23
CA GLY A 28 -10.53 31.55 4.56
C GLY A 28 -10.58 31.03 3.11
N ARG A 29 -9.43 30.94 2.43
CA ARG A 29 -9.32 30.32 1.10
C ARG A 29 -9.43 28.80 1.18
N LEU A 30 -8.68 28.18 2.10
CA LEU A 30 -8.71 26.73 2.31
C LEU A 30 -10.11 26.25 2.71
N ASP A 31 -10.80 26.97 3.59
CA ASP A 31 -12.18 26.65 4.01
C ASP A 31 -13.14 26.56 2.81
N ARG A 32 -13.04 27.50 1.86
CA ARG A 32 -13.85 27.47 0.64
C ARG A 32 -13.53 26.26 -0.23
N TRP A 33 -12.26 25.92 -0.39
CA TRP A 33 -11.84 24.77 -1.18
C TRP A 33 -12.31 23.45 -0.57
N ALA A 34 -12.07 23.27 0.73
CA ALA A 34 -12.43 22.06 1.46
C ALA A 34 -13.94 21.85 1.45
N LYS A 35 -14.74 22.89 1.74
CA LYS A 35 -16.22 22.80 1.70
C LYS A 35 -16.76 22.53 0.30
N ALA A 36 -16.23 23.20 -0.72
CA ALA A 36 -16.65 22.97 -2.11
C ALA A 36 -16.31 21.54 -2.58
N GLY A 37 -15.10 21.06 -2.26
CA GLY A 37 -14.68 19.70 -2.55
C GLY A 37 -15.51 18.65 -1.82
N PHE A 38 -15.82 18.88 -0.53
CA PHE A 38 -16.66 17.98 0.26
C PHE A 38 -18.10 17.90 -0.27
N HIS A 39 -18.68 19.05 -0.63
CA HIS A 39 -20.00 19.09 -1.26
C HIS A 39 -20.02 18.34 -2.59
N TYR A 40 -18.95 18.45 -3.38
CA TYR A 40 -18.79 17.66 -4.60
C TYR A 40 -18.71 16.15 -4.32
N LEU A 41 -17.90 15.75 -3.34
CA LEU A 41 -17.74 14.36 -2.91
C LEU A 41 -19.09 13.75 -2.51
N LYS A 42 -19.90 14.47 -1.73
CA LYS A 42 -21.19 13.99 -1.23
C LYS A 42 -22.27 13.84 -2.31
N LEU A 43 -22.32 14.76 -3.29
CA LEU A 43 -23.45 14.87 -4.21
C LEU A 43 -23.16 14.46 -5.66
N ASN A 44 -21.92 14.61 -6.11
CA ASN A 44 -21.58 14.52 -7.53
C ASN A 44 -20.66 13.35 -7.86
N LEU A 45 -19.86 12.86 -6.90
CA LEU A 45 -18.88 11.80 -7.18
C LEU A 45 -19.55 10.52 -7.69
N CYS A 46 -20.62 10.07 -7.01
CA CYS A 46 -21.41 8.89 -7.40
C CYS A 46 -22.11 9.00 -8.75
N ARG A 47 -22.41 10.23 -9.20
CA ARG A 47 -23.02 10.46 -10.52
C ARG A 47 -22.00 10.40 -11.65
N ARG A 48 -20.73 10.73 -11.36
CA ARG A 48 -19.67 10.83 -12.37
C ARG A 48 -18.80 9.60 -12.45
N VAL A 49 -18.49 8.97 -11.33
CA VAL A 49 -17.61 7.80 -11.25
C VAL A 49 -18.46 6.54 -11.30
N SER A 50 -18.67 6.02 -12.51
CA SER A 50 -19.49 4.83 -12.75
C SER A 50 -18.89 3.52 -12.24
N SER A 51 -17.69 3.55 -11.63
CA SER A 51 -17.03 2.38 -11.02
C SER A 51 -17.37 2.17 -9.55
N LEU A 52 -17.89 3.19 -8.87
CA LEU A 52 -18.25 3.09 -7.45
C LEU A 52 -19.45 2.17 -7.27
N SER A 53 -19.36 1.26 -6.31
CA SER A 53 -20.48 0.40 -5.92
C SER A 53 -21.60 1.19 -5.25
N GLU A 54 -22.83 0.68 -5.30
CA GLU A 54 -23.98 1.30 -4.61
C GLU A 54 -23.72 1.45 -3.10
N ASN A 55 -23.01 0.51 -2.49
CA ASN A 55 -22.64 0.54 -1.08
C ASN A 55 -21.63 1.65 -0.76
N GLU A 56 -20.60 1.85 -1.60
CA GLU A 56 -19.66 2.96 -1.45
C GLU A 56 -20.37 4.30 -1.63
N CYS A 57 -21.29 4.38 -2.58
CA CYS A 57 -22.08 5.57 -2.78
C CYS A 57 -23.02 5.89 -1.62
N LYS A 58 -23.62 4.87 -1.02
CA LYS A 58 -24.38 5.01 0.22
C LYS A 58 -23.47 5.49 1.35
N ARG A 59 -22.27 4.92 1.51
CA ARG A 59 -21.26 5.34 2.51
C ARG A 59 -20.90 6.82 2.34
N LEU A 60 -20.61 7.26 1.12
CA LEU A 60 -20.28 8.65 0.80
C LEU A 60 -21.46 9.61 1.05
N SER A 61 -22.70 9.17 0.81
CA SER A 61 -23.88 10.00 1.05
C SER A 61 -24.12 10.29 2.54
N HIS A 62 -23.74 9.35 3.42
CA HIS A 62 -23.81 9.48 4.87
C HIS A 62 -22.53 10.06 5.50
N LEU A 63 -21.52 10.37 4.69
CA LEU A 63 -20.25 10.87 5.18
C LEU A 63 -20.43 12.23 5.86
N HIS A 64 -19.95 12.33 7.10
CA HIS A 64 -19.89 13.57 7.84
C HIS A 64 -18.57 14.30 7.55
N GLN A 65 -18.59 15.63 7.57
CA GLN A 65 -17.42 16.44 7.26
C GLN A 65 -16.25 16.13 8.21
N SER A 66 -16.54 15.89 9.49
CA SER A 66 -15.56 15.52 10.51
C SER A 66 -14.91 14.15 10.32
N GLY A 67 -15.37 13.35 9.35
CA GLY A 67 -14.76 12.08 8.97
C GLY A 67 -13.81 12.18 7.77
N VAL A 68 -13.57 13.40 7.25
CA VAL A 68 -12.75 13.63 6.05
C VAL A 68 -11.49 14.39 6.43
N ALA A 69 -10.31 13.88 6.10
CA ALA A 69 -9.06 14.62 6.24
C ALA A 69 -8.76 15.46 4.99
N VAL A 70 -8.09 16.58 5.19
CA VAL A 70 -7.79 17.57 4.15
C VAL A 70 -6.29 17.66 3.95
N TYR A 71 -5.85 17.44 2.72
CA TYR A 71 -4.46 17.66 2.32
C TYR A 71 -4.40 18.76 1.27
N VAL A 72 -3.44 19.66 1.40
CA VAL A 72 -3.29 20.78 0.46
C VAL A 72 -1.82 21.05 0.18
N SER A 73 -1.51 21.43 -1.05
CA SER A 73 -0.21 22.03 -1.36
C SER A 73 -0.30 23.53 -1.16
N GLU A 74 0.60 24.11 -0.38
CA GLU A 74 0.63 25.56 -0.20
C GLU A 74 0.76 26.29 -1.56
N PRO A 75 -0.11 27.28 -1.84
CA PRO A 75 -0.02 28.06 -3.05
C PRO A 75 1.16 29.03 -2.94
N ASN A 76 2.31 28.63 -3.45
CA ASN A 76 3.48 29.49 -3.64
C ASN A 76 3.44 30.13 -5.04
N SER A 77 4.36 31.05 -5.35
CA SER A 77 4.48 31.69 -6.67
C SER A 77 4.82 30.72 -7.82
N GLU A 78 5.01 29.44 -7.52
CA GLU A 78 5.44 28.41 -8.44
C GLU A 78 4.37 27.34 -8.58
N LYS A 79 4.09 26.96 -9.83
CA LYS A 79 3.18 25.86 -10.14
C LYS A 79 3.69 24.52 -9.64
N VAL A 80 2.76 23.61 -9.39
CA VAL A 80 3.00 22.26 -8.89
C VAL A 80 2.53 21.19 -9.87
N LEU A 81 3.11 20.00 -9.73
CA LEU A 81 2.75 18.77 -10.44
C LEU A 81 2.38 17.71 -9.41
N ALA A 82 1.29 16.97 -9.67
CA ALA A 82 0.95 15.78 -8.90
C ALA A 82 1.42 14.52 -9.64
N ILE A 83 2.15 13.66 -8.93
CA ILE A 83 2.67 12.38 -9.41
C ILE A 83 2.01 11.27 -8.57
N LEU A 84 1.33 10.33 -9.23
CA LEU A 84 0.65 9.23 -8.53
C LEU A 84 1.51 7.94 -8.57
N PRO A 85 1.43 7.06 -7.55
CA PRO A 85 2.22 5.82 -7.50
C PRO A 85 1.95 4.85 -8.66
N ASP A 86 0.77 4.93 -9.28
CA ASP A 86 0.39 4.11 -10.42
C ASP A 86 0.64 4.78 -11.79
N SER A 87 1.31 5.93 -11.79
CA SER A 87 1.77 6.60 -13.00
C SER A 87 2.79 5.74 -13.75
N TYR A 88 2.88 5.90 -15.07
CA TYR A 88 3.90 5.22 -15.85
C TYR A 88 5.22 5.96 -15.74
N SER A 89 6.25 5.27 -15.27
CA SER A 89 7.63 5.66 -15.54
C SER A 89 7.89 5.41 -17.02
N THR A 90 7.89 6.44 -17.87
CA THR A 90 8.47 6.34 -19.21
C THR A 90 9.99 6.25 -19.08
N GLY A 91 10.46 5.09 -18.63
CA GLY A 91 11.87 4.74 -18.63
C GLY A 91 12.37 4.59 -20.06
N MET A 92 13.46 5.30 -20.35
CA MET A 92 14.38 5.17 -21.47
C MET A 92 14.09 4.03 -22.45
N LEU A 93 13.45 4.36 -23.59
CA LEU A 93 13.64 3.56 -24.79
C LEU A 93 15.11 3.68 -25.19
N ALA A 94 15.81 2.55 -25.14
CA ALA A 94 17.19 2.38 -25.53
C ALA A 94 17.52 3.16 -26.82
N SER A 95 18.50 4.05 -26.70
CA SER A 95 19.19 4.65 -27.83
C SER A 95 19.78 3.53 -28.69
N LYS A 96 19.13 3.23 -29.82
CA LYS A 96 19.78 2.53 -30.93
C LYS A 96 20.47 3.57 -31.78
N GLN A 97 21.81 3.54 -31.74
CA GLN A 97 22.71 4.15 -32.71
C GLN A 97 22.27 3.88 -34.16
N GLY A 98 22.37 4.92 -35.00
CA GLY A 98 22.57 4.76 -36.44
C GLY A 98 22.03 5.92 -37.31
N GLY A 99 22.94 6.79 -37.80
CA GLY A 99 22.78 7.47 -39.09
C GLY A 99 22.60 8.99 -39.09
N HIS A 100 23.55 9.70 -39.71
CA HIS A 100 23.65 11.14 -39.94
C HIS A 100 22.44 11.82 -40.62
N ALA A 101 22.13 13.07 -40.23
CA ALA A 101 22.26 14.26 -41.09
C ALA A 101 21.76 15.56 -40.42
N THR A 102 22.57 16.61 -40.64
CA THR A 102 22.27 18.06 -40.69
C THR A 102 21.79 18.83 -39.45
N VAL A 103 22.73 19.68 -39.01
CA VAL A 103 22.58 20.89 -38.21
C VAL A 103 21.51 21.82 -38.78
N LEU A 104 20.51 22.16 -37.98
CA LEU A 104 19.91 23.51 -37.87
C LEU A 104 18.87 23.51 -36.72
N ASP A 105 18.97 24.56 -35.92
CA ASP A 105 18.06 25.04 -34.87
C ASP A 105 18.24 24.46 -33.45
N ASP A 106 18.96 25.26 -32.66
CA ASP A 106 19.29 25.13 -31.26
C ASP A 106 18.20 25.84 -30.43
N SER A 107 17.71 25.21 -29.34
CA SER A 107 16.83 25.75 -28.27
C SER A 107 15.56 24.93 -27.89
N LYS A 108 15.51 23.60 -28.09
CA LYS A 108 14.41 22.76 -27.54
C LYS A 108 14.80 21.34 -27.12
N ARG A 109 15.84 21.16 -26.30
CA ARG A 109 16.13 19.84 -25.69
C ARG A 109 16.58 19.98 -24.25
N HIS A 110 15.62 19.85 -23.33
CA HIS A 110 15.73 19.20 -22.01
C HIS A 110 14.36 19.32 -21.32
N GLN A 111 13.36 18.67 -21.87
CA GLN A 111 12.03 18.58 -21.27
C GLN A 111 11.57 17.13 -21.41
N ASP A 112 12.13 16.29 -20.55
CA ASP A 112 11.63 14.94 -20.29
C ASP A 112 10.26 15.08 -19.60
N PHE A 113 9.23 15.37 -20.39
CA PHE A 113 7.87 15.50 -19.92
C PHE A 113 7.31 14.11 -19.59
N TYR A 114 7.02 13.90 -18.31
CA TYR A 114 6.02 12.94 -17.87
C TYR A 114 4.71 13.23 -18.63
N LEU A 115 4.31 12.30 -19.51
CA LEU A 115 3.05 12.38 -20.24
C LEU A 115 1.88 12.27 -19.24
N GLY A 116 1.40 13.40 -18.73
CA GLY A 116 0.12 13.46 -18.00
C GLY A 116 -0.05 14.56 -16.96
N SER A 117 1.01 15.20 -16.45
CA SER A 117 0.86 16.20 -15.37
C SER A 117 0.91 17.62 -15.94
N THR A 118 -0.24 18.26 -16.07
CA THR A 118 -0.32 19.70 -16.34
C THR A 118 0.06 20.46 -15.08
N ALA A 119 0.79 21.57 -15.22
CA ALA A 119 1.18 22.40 -14.08
C ALA A 119 -0.02 23.20 -13.55
N HIS A 120 -0.27 23.09 -12.25
CA HIS A 120 -1.39 23.73 -11.53
C HIS A 120 -0.89 24.67 -10.44
N ASP A 121 -1.73 25.56 -9.95
CA ASP A 121 -1.33 26.52 -8.91
C ASP A 121 -1.36 25.90 -7.50
N ALA A 122 -2.29 24.96 -7.27
CA ALA A 122 -2.30 24.11 -6.07
C ALA A 122 -3.02 22.77 -6.32
N VAL A 123 -2.88 21.86 -5.36
CA VAL A 123 -3.55 20.56 -5.27
C VAL A 123 -4.28 20.48 -3.94
N LEU A 124 -5.53 20.01 -3.97
CA LEU A 124 -6.32 19.65 -2.79
C LEU A 124 -6.66 18.17 -2.87
N VAL A 125 -6.46 17.43 -1.78
CA VAL A 125 -6.92 16.04 -1.66
C VAL A 125 -7.82 15.92 -0.45
N LEU A 126 -8.97 15.25 -0.64
CA LEU A 126 -9.88 14.87 0.42
C LEU A 126 -9.82 13.36 0.62
N ASP A 127 -9.52 12.96 1.84
CA ASP A 127 -9.47 11.57 2.26
C ASP A 127 -10.73 11.26 3.11
N PRO A 128 -11.66 10.44 2.61
CA PRO A 128 -12.87 10.07 3.33
C PRO A 128 -12.67 8.97 4.38
N SER A 129 -11.46 8.42 4.53
CA SER A 129 -11.16 7.30 5.42
C SER A 129 -9.74 7.43 6.03
N PRO A 130 -9.41 8.55 6.70
CA PRO A 130 -8.06 8.83 7.19
C PRO A 130 -7.57 7.89 8.31
N GLY A 131 -8.47 7.09 8.89
CA GLY A 131 -8.12 6.04 9.86
C GLY A 131 -7.78 4.69 9.21
N GLU A 132 -7.97 4.53 7.91
CA GLU A 132 -7.66 3.30 7.17
C GLU A 132 -6.29 3.40 6.49
N SER A 133 -5.59 2.27 6.34
CA SER A 133 -4.38 2.21 5.51
C SER A 133 -4.70 2.54 4.04
N PHE A 134 -3.81 3.28 3.39
CA PHE A 134 -4.00 3.71 1.99
C PHE A 134 -4.12 2.51 1.03
N GLY A 135 -4.78 2.76 -0.10
CA GLY A 135 -5.46 1.71 -0.85
C GLY A 135 -6.98 1.82 -0.75
N HIS A 136 -7.51 2.97 -0.35
CA HIS A 136 -8.92 3.31 -0.42
C HIS A 136 -9.10 4.58 -1.28
N PRO A 137 -10.28 4.85 -1.85
CA PRO A 137 -10.46 5.98 -2.76
C PRO A 137 -10.27 7.33 -2.06
N VAL A 138 -9.45 8.20 -2.66
CA VAL A 138 -9.28 9.62 -2.29
C VAL A 138 -9.70 10.53 -3.44
N VAL A 139 -10.13 11.75 -3.14
CA VAL A 139 -10.60 12.71 -4.13
C VAL A 139 -9.61 13.84 -4.30
N LEU A 140 -9.00 13.94 -5.48
CA LEU A 140 -8.00 14.96 -5.80
C LEU A 140 -8.59 16.05 -6.69
N PHE A 141 -8.36 17.31 -6.34
CA PHE A 141 -8.69 18.48 -7.15
C PHE A 141 -7.42 19.26 -7.50
N TYR A 142 -7.33 19.65 -8.77
CA TYR A 142 -6.41 20.68 -9.22
C TYR A 142 -7.03 22.05 -9.06
N ILE A 143 -6.24 23.01 -8.58
CA ILE A 143 -6.65 24.38 -8.37
C ILE A 143 -5.84 25.27 -9.31
N ASP A 144 -6.56 26.05 -10.13
CA ASP A 144 -5.99 27.07 -11.01
C ASP A 144 -6.58 28.45 -10.65
N PHE A 145 -5.71 29.45 -10.50
CA PHE A 145 -6.05 30.84 -10.23
C PHE A 145 -6.26 31.63 -11.54
N ASN A 146 -6.95 32.77 -11.43
CA ASN A 146 -7.19 33.70 -12.55
C ASN A 146 -7.88 33.01 -13.74
N VAL A 147 -8.75 32.04 -13.46
CA VAL A 147 -9.53 31.32 -14.48
C VAL A 147 -10.90 31.96 -14.59
N THR A 148 -11.41 32.17 -15.80
CA THR A 148 -12.78 32.70 -15.97
C THR A 148 -13.83 31.62 -15.70
N LYS A 149 -15.01 32.02 -15.22
CA LYS A 149 -16.15 31.10 -14.99
C LYS A 149 -16.44 30.20 -16.20
N LYS A 150 -16.38 30.77 -17.41
CA LYS A 150 -16.58 30.03 -18.67
C LYS A 150 -15.50 28.97 -18.88
N LYS A 151 -14.22 29.33 -18.70
CA LYS A 151 -13.09 28.39 -18.86
C LYS A 151 -13.11 27.28 -17.80
N CYS A 152 -13.51 27.62 -16.57
CA CYS A 152 -13.69 26.63 -15.51
C CYS A 152 -14.82 25.64 -15.84
N GLY A 153 -15.97 26.15 -16.29
CA GLY A 153 -17.10 25.31 -16.71
C GLY A 153 -16.78 24.38 -17.88
N HIS A 154 -15.95 24.82 -18.85
CA HIS A 154 -15.48 23.95 -19.94
C HIS A 154 -14.62 22.76 -19.49
N ARG A 155 -14.03 22.83 -18.30
CA ARG A 155 -13.28 21.74 -17.66
C ARG A 155 -14.13 20.95 -16.67
N ASP A 156 -15.43 21.20 -16.64
CA ASP A 156 -16.35 20.71 -15.61
C ASP A 156 -15.91 21.05 -14.18
N GLY A 157 -15.18 22.15 -14.00
CA GLY A 157 -14.66 22.60 -12.71
C GLY A 157 -15.69 23.37 -11.89
N ILE A 158 -15.44 23.43 -10.59
CA ILE A 158 -16.20 24.23 -9.62
C ILE A 158 -15.55 25.61 -9.54
N PHE A 159 -16.29 26.63 -9.93
CA PHE A 159 -15.82 28.00 -9.92
C PHE A 159 -16.06 28.67 -8.56
N ILE A 160 -14.99 29.17 -7.94
CA ILE A 160 -15.00 29.82 -6.61
C ILE A 160 -14.38 31.21 -6.74
N GLY A 161 -15.19 32.20 -7.12
CA GLY A 161 -14.75 33.60 -7.23
C GLY A 161 -13.83 33.86 -8.43
N GLU A 162 -12.54 33.54 -8.30
CA GLU A 162 -11.49 33.65 -9.35
C GLU A 162 -10.65 32.36 -9.46
N GLU A 163 -11.00 31.35 -8.68
CA GLU A 163 -10.30 30.08 -8.54
C GLU A 163 -11.16 28.98 -9.17
N CYS A 164 -10.53 28.02 -9.85
CA CYS A 164 -11.23 26.89 -10.46
C CYS A 164 -10.72 25.57 -9.87
N LEU A 165 -11.62 24.83 -9.23
CA LEU A 165 -11.36 23.49 -8.73
C LEU A 165 -11.77 22.47 -9.80
N THR A 166 -10.81 21.74 -10.34
CA THR A 166 -11.06 20.70 -11.35
C THR A 166 -10.77 19.34 -10.75
N LEU A 167 -11.72 18.41 -10.82
CA LEU A 167 -11.51 17.04 -10.36
C LEU A 167 -10.42 16.38 -11.21
N ALA A 168 -9.41 15.81 -10.55
CA ALA A 168 -8.41 15.01 -11.22
C ALA A 168 -8.95 13.62 -11.51
N LEU A 169 -8.76 13.19 -12.75
CA LEU A 169 -9.25 11.92 -13.26
C LEU A 169 -8.11 11.18 -13.93
N LYS A 170 -7.94 9.90 -13.61
CA LYS A 170 -6.99 9.05 -14.33
C LYS A 170 -7.55 8.74 -15.72
N SER A 171 -6.76 9.01 -16.76
CA SER A 171 -7.17 8.83 -18.16
C SER A 171 -7.08 7.37 -18.64
N ARG A 172 -6.37 6.48 -17.92
CA ARG A 172 -6.23 5.05 -18.24
C ARG A 172 -6.12 4.21 -16.96
N CYS A 173 -7.10 3.33 -16.70
CA CYS A 173 -7.01 2.35 -15.63
C CYS A 173 -6.34 1.10 -16.19
N GLN A 174 -5.22 0.67 -15.60
CA GLN A 174 -4.73 -0.68 -15.85
C GLN A 174 -5.70 -1.68 -15.23
N ASN A 175 -6.01 -2.75 -15.97
CA ASN A 175 -6.79 -3.93 -15.56
C ASN A 175 -8.33 -3.85 -15.72
N GLN A 176 -8.83 -3.64 -16.94
CA GLN A 176 -9.89 -4.54 -17.40
C GLN A 176 -9.21 -5.78 -17.97
N LEU A 177 -9.41 -6.92 -17.31
CA LEU A 177 -9.18 -8.24 -17.89
C LEU A 177 -9.75 -8.21 -19.32
N LYS A 178 -8.88 -8.25 -20.34
CA LYS A 178 -9.33 -8.49 -21.71
C LYS A 178 -10.13 -9.78 -21.68
N ARG A 179 -11.45 -9.69 -21.79
CA ARG A 179 -12.31 -10.85 -22.04
C ARG A 179 -11.71 -11.52 -23.26
N ARG A 180 -11.25 -12.76 -23.08
CA ARG A 180 -10.77 -13.65 -24.14
C ARG A 180 -11.82 -13.55 -25.25
N GLN A 181 -11.52 -12.87 -26.36
CA GLN A 181 -12.37 -12.93 -27.55
C GLN A 181 -12.50 -14.41 -27.84
N SER A 182 -13.72 -14.93 -27.72
CA SER A 182 -13.98 -16.32 -28.03
C SER A 182 -13.58 -16.52 -29.50
N ARG A 183 -12.99 -17.67 -29.79
CA ARG A 183 -12.41 -18.04 -31.07
C ARG A 183 -13.48 -18.24 -32.19
N SER A 184 -14.65 -17.62 -32.03
CA SER A 184 -15.84 -17.77 -32.88
C SER A 184 -15.98 -16.66 -33.94
N GLU A 185 -15.22 -15.56 -33.87
CA GLU A 185 -15.30 -14.42 -34.81
C GLU A 185 -14.24 -14.46 -35.93
N ARG A 186 -13.74 -15.65 -36.31
CA ARG A 186 -12.84 -15.82 -37.47
C ARG A 186 -13.38 -16.72 -38.58
N GLN A 187 -14.68 -17.05 -38.56
CA GLN A 187 -15.35 -17.69 -39.69
C GLN A 187 -16.68 -17.01 -39.95
N GLY A 188 -16.73 -16.23 -41.03
CA GLY A 188 -17.94 -15.52 -41.46
C GLY A 188 -17.69 -14.63 -42.66
N GLY A 189 -17.09 -15.20 -43.72
CA GLY A 189 -17.04 -14.54 -45.01
C GLY A 189 -18.41 -14.51 -45.69
N LYS A 190 -18.68 -13.39 -46.38
CA LYS A 190 -19.67 -13.15 -47.45
C LYS A 190 -21.15 -13.03 -47.04
N GLY A 191 -21.73 -11.85 -47.35
CA GLY A 191 -23.17 -11.67 -47.52
C GLY A 191 -23.63 -10.21 -47.50
N ARG A 192 -23.78 -9.58 -48.67
CA ARG A 192 -24.50 -8.31 -48.87
C ARG A 192 -26.01 -8.53 -48.67
N VAL A 193 -26.72 -7.68 -47.91
CA VAL A 193 -28.08 -7.17 -48.24
C VAL A 193 -28.30 -5.79 -47.59
N ARG A 194 -29.01 -4.92 -48.33
CA ARG A 194 -29.34 -3.51 -48.10
C ARG A 194 -30.54 -3.27 -47.16
N ARG A 195 -30.54 -2.06 -46.57
CA ARG A 195 -31.65 -1.13 -46.24
C ARG A 195 -32.71 -1.53 -45.20
N GLY A 196 -32.78 -0.70 -44.15
CA GLY A 196 -33.97 -0.42 -43.34
C GLY A 196 -33.71 0.79 -42.44
N ALA A 197 -34.43 1.88 -42.66
CA ALA A 197 -34.32 3.13 -41.91
C ALA A 197 -35.12 3.08 -40.60
N GLY A 198 -34.68 3.83 -39.58
CA GLY A 198 -35.54 4.27 -38.48
C GLY A 198 -35.23 3.63 -37.12
N ALA A 199 -34.26 4.21 -36.41
CA ALA A 199 -34.32 4.51 -34.97
C ALA A 199 -32.90 4.89 -34.52
N ARG A 200 -32.72 6.14 -34.08
CA ARG A 200 -31.54 6.55 -33.30
C ARG A 200 -31.76 6.07 -31.86
N PRO A 201 -30.93 5.19 -31.28
CA PRO A 201 -30.64 5.28 -29.87
C PRO A 201 -29.44 6.21 -29.69
N GLY A 202 -29.54 7.05 -28.66
CA GLY A 202 -28.57 8.07 -28.32
C GLY A 202 -27.15 7.54 -28.32
N ARG A 203 -26.25 8.44 -28.73
CA ARG A 203 -24.82 8.40 -28.49
C ARG A 203 -24.60 8.24 -26.98
N ALA A 204 -24.61 7.00 -26.49
CA ALA A 204 -23.92 6.64 -25.27
C ALA A 204 -22.45 6.91 -25.58
N GLU A 205 -22.01 8.12 -25.24
CA GLU A 205 -20.60 8.41 -25.15
C GLU A 205 -19.95 7.26 -24.39
N ARG A 206 -18.90 6.72 -25.02
CA ARG A 206 -18.10 5.66 -24.46
C ARG A 206 -17.58 6.17 -23.12
N SER A 207 -18.25 5.81 -22.04
CA SER A 207 -17.75 5.92 -20.67
C SER A 207 -16.54 4.99 -20.57
N GLY A 208 -15.38 5.46 -21.06
CA GLY A 208 -14.12 4.98 -20.55
C GLY A 208 -14.17 5.28 -19.06
N GLY A 209 -14.36 4.23 -18.24
CA GLY A 209 -14.59 4.37 -16.81
C GLY A 209 -13.55 5.29 -16.21
N LEU A 210 -14.01 6.34 -15.54
CA LEU A 210 -13.15 7.22 -14.76
C LEU A 210 -12.50 6.38 -13.66
N CYS A 211 -11.17 6.39 -13.57
CA CYS A 211 -10.49 5.61 -12.53
C CYS A 211 -10.32 6.44 -11.27
N GLU A 212 -10.60 5.78 -10.14
CA GLU A 212 -10.34 6.27 -8.81
C GLU A 212 -8.84 6.42 -8.53
N ILE A 213 -8.53 7.38 -7.66
CA ILE A 213 -7.21 7.58 -7.08
C ILE A 213 -7.25 6.96 -5.68
N HIS A 214 -6.26 6.13 -5.32
CA HIS A 214 -6.26 5.39 -4.04
C HIS A 214 -5.13 5.78 -3.09
N PHE A 215 -4.32 6.76 -3.50
CA PHE A 215 -3.11 7.17 -2.78
C PHE A 215 -2.93 8.68 -2.88
N LEU A 216 -2.29 9.26 -1.88
CA LEU A 216 -1.82 10.64 -1.95
C LEU A 216 -0.73 10.77 -3.04
N PRO A 217 -0.79 11.80 -3.88
CA PRO A 217 0.27 12.07 -4.85
C PRO A 217 1.51 12.64 -4.17
N LEU A 218 2.67 12.41 -4.81
CA LEU A 218 3.83 13.26 -4.62
C LEU A 218 3.57 14.58 -5.36
N VAL A 219 3.51 15.70 -4.63
CA VAL A 219 3.29 17.03 -5.20
C VAL A 219 4.58 17.83 -5.14
N VAL A 220 5.13 18.17 -6.31
CA VAL A 220 6.42 18.84 -6.45
C VAL A 220 6.30 20.15 -7.20
N GLY A 221 7.21 21.08 -6.95
CA GLY A 221 7.34 22.28 -7.80
C GLY A 221 7.82 21.91 -9.20
N VAL A 222 7.33 22.59 -10.24
CA VAL A 222 7.74 22.34 -11.63
C VAL A 222 9.26 22.49 -11.83
N ARG A 223 9.90 23.36 -11.07
CA ARG A 223 11.36 23.62 -11.13
C ARG A 223 12.13 22.99 -9.98
N ASP A 224 11.46 22.21 -9.13
CA ASP A 224 12.10 21.55 -7.99
C ASP A 224 12.71 20.21 -8.41
N SER A 225 14.02 20.22 -8.65
CA SER A 225 14.79 19.02 -8.97
C SER A 225 14.88 18.03 -7.81
N ASN A 226 14.74 18.50 -6.57
CA ASN A 226 14.86 17.67 -5.37
C ASN A 226 13.56 16.94 -5.03
N ARG A 227 12.48 17.21 -5.78
CA ARG A 227 11.16 16.57 -5.60
C ARG A 227 10.65 16.66 -4.16
N THR A 228 10.83 17.81 -3.53
CA THR A 228 10.33 18.02 -2.17
C THR A 228 8.81 17.93 -2.16
N GLN A 229 8.28 17.10 -1.26
CA GLN A 229 6.84 16.92 -1.11
C GLN A 229 6.24 18.23 -0.56
N ARG A 230 5.31 18.81 -1.32
CA ARG A 230 4.58 20.04 -0.95
C ARG A 230 3.18 19.78 -0.42
N LEU A 231 2.63 18.58 -0.65
CA LEU A 231 1.34 18.18 -0.10
C LEU A 231 1.50 17.82 1.38
N HIS A 232 0.73 18.46 2.25
CA HIS A 232 0.68 18.15 3.68
C HIS A 232 -0.77 18.12 4.16
N CYS A 233 -1.01 17.39 5.25
CA CYS A 233 -2.30 17.41 5.92
C CYS A 233 -2.45 18.71 6.71
N VAL A 234 -3.66 19.28 6.72
CA VAL A 234 -3.96 20.49 7.50
C VAL A 234 -5.13 20.23 8.44
N ASP A 235 -4.91 20.46 9.74
CA ASP A 235 -5.97 20.44 10.74
C ASP A 235 -6.94 21.59 10.48
N HIS A 236 -8.12 21.25 9.96
CA HIS A 236 -9.17 22.21 9.62
C HIS A 236 -10.41 22.01 10.51
N PRO A 237 -10.92 23.05 11.18
CA PRO A 237 -12.15 22.96 11.97
C PRO A 237 -13.32 22.38 11.18
N GLY A 238 -14.00 21.39 11.76
CA GLY A 238 -15.12 20.69 11.13
C GLY A 238 -14.73 19.54 10.20
N PHE A 239 -13.45 19.35 9.92
CA PHE A 239 -12.89 18.17 9.24
C PHE A 239 -12.21 17.22 10.24
N ALA A 240 -11.80 16.05 9.77
CA ALA A 240 -11.05 15.09 10.58
C ALA A 240 -9.66 15.65 10.94
N PRO A 241 -9.13 15.33 12.13
CA PRO A 241 -7.76 15.68 12.49
C PRO A 241 -6.76 14.96 11.59
N CYS A 242 -5.60 15.55 11.41
CA CYS A 242 -4.54 14.95 10.62
C CYS A 242 -3.98 13.70 11.29
N PRO A 243 -3.83 12.59 10.54
CA PRO A 243 -3.12 11.44 11.06
C PRO A 243 -1.65 11.82 11.29
N ALA A 244 -1.09 11.42 12.43
CA ALA A 244 0.30 11.72 12.78
C ALA A 244 1.25 10.83 11.97
N PRO A 245 1.99 11.38 10.98
CA PRO A 245 3.02 10.61 10.27
C PRO A 245 4.12 10.21 11.26
N LEU A 246 4.74 9.07 11.02
CA LEU A 246 5.90 8.64 11.79
C LEU A 246 7.05 9.61 11.49
N PRO A 247 7.63 10.30 12.50
CA PRO A 247 8.81 11.13 12.29
C PRO A 247 9.96 10.23 11.88
N MET A 248 10.28 10.20 10.59
CA MET A 248 11.43 9.45 10.12
C MET A 248 12.64 10.38 10.24
N PRO A 249 13.78 9.92 10.80
CA PRO A 249 14.98 10.73 10.80
C PRO A 249 15.37 11.04 9.35
N SER A 250 15.08 12.27 8.94
CA SER A 250 15.50 12.81 7.65
C SER A 250 17.02 12.76 7.60
N LEU A 251 17.57 12.15 6.55
CA LEU A 251 19.01 12.04 6.29
C LEU A 251 19.77 11.13 7.29
N SER A 252 19.44 9.85 7.32
CA SER A 252 20.55 8.90 7.16
C SER A 252 20.85 8.87 5.66
N ALA A 253 22.12 9.04 5.29
CA ALA A 253 22.60 9.04 3.90
C ALA A 253 21.81 8.03 3.05
N PRO A 254 21.52 8.33 1.76
CA PRO A 254 20.77 7.41 0.90
C PRO A 254 21.35 6.04 1.16
N VAL A 255 20.55 5.11 1.73
CA VAL A 255 20.98 3.74 1.94
C VAL A 255 21.54 3.36 0.60
N SER A 256 22.89 3.33 0.54
CA SER A 256 23.63 3.45 -0.71
C SER A 256 22.97 2.47 -1.63
N SER A 257 22.39 2.89 -2.76
CA SER A 257 21.49 2.06 -3.55
C SER A 257 22.11 0.67 -3.75
N CYS A 258 21.82 -0.26 -2.85
CA CYS A 258 22.37 -1.61 -2.84
C CYS A 258 21.46 -2.44 -3.72
N GLU A 259 21.07 -1.84 -4.84
CA GLU A 259 20.52 -2.57 -5.93
C GLU A 259 21.61 -3.55 -6.35
N LEU A 260 21.35 -4.84 -6.16
CA LEU A 260 22.15 -5.96 -6.67
C LEU A 260 22.54 -5.81 -8.16
N ASN A 261 21.91 -4.88 -8.87
CA ASN A 261 22.18 -4.48 -10.24
C ASN A 261 23.48 -3.67 -10.42
N LYS A 262 23.98 -2.99 -9.38
CA LYS A 262 25.27 -2.31 -9.39
C LYS A 262 26.22 -3.14 -8.52
N ASN A 263 27.23 -3.72 -9.17
CA ASN A 263 28.23 -4.58 -8.54
C ASN A 263 29.16 -3.77 -7.62
N THR A 264 28.61 -3.19 -6.55
CA THR A 264 29.36 -2.40 -5.58
C THR A 264 29.61 -3.26 -4.35
N ARG A 265 30.80 -3.87 -4.28
CA ARG A 265 31.31 -4.65 -3.13
C ARG A 265 31.27 -3.92 -1.76
N ARG A 266 30.84 -2.65 -1.72
CA ARG A 266 30.74 -1.79 -0.53
C ARG A 266 29.35 -1.78 0.14
N CYS A 267 28.37 -2.47 -0.45
CA CYS A 267 27.07 -2.69 0.15
C CYS A 267 27.12 -3.78 1.21
N HIS A 268 27.80 -3.49 2.32
CA HIS A 268 27.82 -4.34 3.52
C HIS A 268 26.75 -3.83 4.51
N GLN A 269 25.47 -3.90 4.13
CA GLN A 269 24.44 -4.10 5.15
C GLN A 269 24.52 -5.56 5.58
N GLN A 270 24.30 -5.84 6.87
CA GLN A 270 24.30 -7.23 7.38
C GLN A 270 23.37 -8.05 6.48
N PRO A 271 23.90 -9.02 5.71
CA PRO A 271 23.06 -9.86 4.87
C PRO A 271 22.00 -10.47 5.77
N LEU A 272 20.73 -10.42 5.36
CA LEU A 272 19.69 -11.21 6.01
C LEU A 272 20.22 -12.64 6.10
N ALA A 273 20.53 -13.09 7.31
CA ALA A 273 21.24 -14.35 7.54
C ALA A 273 20.29 -15.54 7.35
N THR A 274 19.73 -15.63 6.14
CA THR A 274 18.76 -16.64 5.68
C THR A 274 19.31 -18.05 5.90
N HIS A 275 20.60 -18.26 5.70
CA HIS A 275 21.27 -19.54 5.92
C HIS A 275 21.28 -19.99 7.39
N LEU A 276 21.14 -19.08 8.36
CA LEU A 276 21.08 -19.43 9.79
C LEU A 276 19.65 -19.76 10.24
N SER A 277 18.64 -19.52 9.41
CA SER A 277 17.23 -19.67 9.81
C SER A 277 16.79 -21.12 9.95
N CYS A 278 17.38 -22.08 9.22
CA CYS A 278 16.95 -23.49 9.24
C CYS A 278 18.12 -24.40 9.60
N ARG A 279 18.04 -25.16 10.71
CA ARG A 279 19.05 -26.15 11.11
C ARG A 279 18.65 -27.56 10.69
N LEU A 280 19.63 -28.44 10.47
CA LEU A 280 19.42 -29.77 9.87
C LEU A 280 18.62 -30.74 10.76
N TYR A 281 18.46 -30.52 12.06
CA TYR A 281 17.71 -31.44 12.94
C TYR A 281 16.69 -30.72 13.79
N GLN A 282 16.23 -29.57 13.33
CA GLN A 282 15.38 -28.69 14.10
C GLN A 282 14.33 -28.08 13.19
N THR A 283 13.07 -28.14 13.63
CA THR A 283 11.97 -27.39 13.04
C THR A 283 11.56 -26.30 14.03
N CYS A 284 11.25 -25.12 13.53
CA CYS A 284 10.90 -23.97 14.37
C CYS A 284 9.65 -23.28 13.83
N ASP A 285 9.05 -22.43 14.64
CA ASP A 285 8.08 -21.47 14.14
C ASP A 285 8.79 -20.22 13.61
N HIS A 286 8.39 -19.80 12.41
CA HIS A 286 8.95 -18.66 11.70
C HIS A 286 7.89 -17.59 11.46
N ALA A 287 8.29 -16.32 11.52
CA ALA A 287 7.40 -15.21 11.21
C ALA A 287 8.07 -14.15 10.33
N VAL A 288 7.28 -13.57 9.43
CA VAL A 288 7.66 -12.40 8.63
C VAL A 288 6.63 -11.31 8.83
N LEU A 289 7.05 -10.19 9.38
CA LEU A 289 6.21 -9.00 9.56
C LEU A 289 6.58 -8.00 8.46
N LEU A 290 5.64 -7.64 7.60
CA LEU A 290 5.87 -6.74 6.47
C LEU A 290 4.93 -5.54 6.55
N SER A 291 5.52 -4.37 6.74
CA SER A 291 4.86 -3.09 6.52
C SER A 291 5.75 -2.22 5.66
N GLY A 292 5.39 -2.15 4.38
CA GLY A 292 6.19 -1.50 3.35
C GLY A 292 6.41 -0.03 3.63
N GLY A 293 5.35 0.68 4.03
CA GLY A 293 5.28 2.14 4.05
C GLY A 293 5.60 2.70 2.67
N TRP A 294 4.63 3.25 1.93
CA TRP A 294 4.96 3.72 0.57
C TRP A 294 5.95 4.90 0.61
N GLN A 295 5.67 5.88 1.47
CA GLN A 295 6.48 7.06 1.71
C GLN A 295 6.19 7.61 3.11
N GLU A 296 7.03 8.51 3.61
CA GLU A 296 6.90 9.11 4.95
C GLU A 296 5.50 9.70 5.21
N GLN A 297 4.93 10.42 4.23
CA GLN A 297 3.62 11.07 4.35
C GLN A 297 2.46 10.10 4.65
N ILE A 298 2.59 8.82 4.27
CA ILE A 298 1.54 7.82 4.46
C ILE A 298 1.98 6.64 5.32
N THR A 299 3.08 6.84 6.08
CA THR A 299 3.57 5.90 7.08
C THR A 299 3.28 6.49 8.45
N PHE A 300 2.44 5.83 9.23
CA PHE A 300 1.89 6.38 10.47
C PHE A 300 2.39 5.61 11.70
N HIS A 301 2.26 6.23 12.88
CA HIS A 301 2.62 5.58 14.15
C HIS A 301 1.90 4.24 14.38
N HIS A 302 0.64 4.10 13.97
CA HIS A 302 -0.11 2.86 14.16
C HIS A 302 0.47 1.68 13.36
N HIS A 303 1.08 1.91 12.19
CA HIS A 303 1.74 0.83 11.43
C HIS A 303 2.88 0.22 12.25
N LEU A 304 3.66 1.07 12.92
CA LEU A 304 4.74 0.64 13.80
C LEU A 304 4.21 -0.05 15.07
N GLN A 305 3.18 0.52 15.70
CA GLN A 305 2.55 -0.07 16.88
C GLN A 305 1.98 -1.46 16.57
N ASN A 306 1.32 -1.63 15.43
CA ASN A 306 0.77 -2.92 15.01
C ASN A 306 1.86 -3.98 14.84
N LEU A 307 2.99 -3.63 14.21
CA LEU A 307 4.15 -4.52 14.11
C LEU A 307 4.67 -4.93 15.50
N HIS A 308 4.74 -3.98 16.44
CA HIS A 308 5.20 -4.24 17.79
C HIS A 308 4.25 -5.17 18.57
N VAL A 309 2.94 -4.93 18.48
CA VAL A 309 1.92 -5.77 19.10
C VAL A 309 2.00 -7.20 18.56
N PHE A 310 2.11 -7.36 17.23
CA PHE A 310 2.27 -8.66 16.59
C PHE A 310 3.57 -9.36 16.99
N TYR A 311 4.69 -8.62 17.01
CA TYR A 311 5.97 -9.16 17.44
C TYR A 311 5.89 -9.71 18.88
N ARG A 312 5.33 -8.92 19.80
CA ARG A 312 5.15 -9.32 21.20
C ARG A 312 4.25 -10.56 21.32
N MET A 313 3.15 -10.60 20.58
CA MET A 313 2.25 -11.75 20.53
C MET A 313 2.98 -13.01 20.07
N LEU A 314 3.79 -12.93 18.99
CA LEU A 314 4.56 -14.07 18.50
C LEU A 314 5.58 -14.56 19.54
N ARG A 315 6.28 -13.64 20.21
CA ARG A 315 7.22 -13.97 21.29
C ARG A 315 6.51 -14.67 22.46
N ASN A 316 5.35 -14.18 22.86
CA ASN A 316 4.53 -14.79 23.92
C ASN A 316 4.06 -16.20 23.53
N ASN A 317 3.84 -16.44 22.24
CA ASN A 317 3.46 -17.73 21.67
C ASN A 317 4.66 -18.61 21.28
N GLY A 318 5.88 -18.26 21.70
CA GLY A 318 7.04 -19.17 21.65
C GLY A 318 7.93 -19.02 20.41
N PHE A 319 7.63 -18.08 19.51
CA PHE A 319 8.47 -17.83 18.34
C PHE A 319 9.82 -17.27 18.78
N HIS A 320 10.91 -17.85 18.29
CA HIS A 320 12.26 -17.39 18.62
C HIS A 320 12.56 -16.04 17.95
N LYS A 321 13.23 -15.11 18.65
CA LYS A 321 13.49 -13.74 18.15
C LYS A 321 14.22 -13.75 16.81
N ASP A 322 15.18 -14.66 16.65
CA ASP A 322 15.97 -14.79 15.42
C ASP A 322 15.16 -15.34 14.23
N HIS A 323 13.97 -15.88 14.48
CA HIS A 323 13.06 -16.45 13.47
C HIS A 323 11.87 -15.53 13.17
N ILE A 324 11.79 -14.36 13.80
CA ILE A 324 10.86 -13.30 13.46
C ILE A 324 11.63 -12.24 12.66
N LYS A 325 11.30 -12.06 11.38
CA LYS A 325 11.91 -11.05 10.51
C LYS A 325 10.92 -9.93 10.21
N THR A 326 11.26 -8.74 10.64
CA THR A 326 10.46 -7.53 10.41
C THR A 326 11.05 -6.73 9.27
N PHE A 327 10.24 -6.38 8.28
CA PHE A 327 10.57 -5.48 7.19
C PHE A 327 9.70 -4.23 7.30
N PHE A 328 10.33 -3.07 7.53
CA PHE A 328 9.62 -1.83 7.81
C PHE A 328 10.25 -0.62 7.11
N ALA A 329 9.42 0.11 6.36
CA ALA A 329 9.74 1.42 5.81
C ALA A 329 11.11 1.53 5.11
N GLY A 330 11.68 2.74 5.02
CA GLY A 330 12.90 3.00 4.24
C GLY A 330 14.20 2.56 4.92
N SER A 331 14.35 2.84 6.21
CA SER A 331 15.60 2.62 6.95
C SER A 331 15.61 1.35 7.80
N GLY A 332 14.47 0.65 7.93
CA GLY A 332 14.33 -0.47 8.87
C GLY A 332 14.45 -0.05 10.35
N GLN A 333 14.52 1.25 10.66
CA GLN A 333 14.66 1.70 12.04
C GLN A 333 13.30 1.64 12.75
N VAL A 334 13.19 0.70 13.67
CA VAL A 334 12.14 0.67 14.70
C VAL A 334 12.80 1.12 15.99
N THR A 335 12.48 2.33 16.45
CA THR A 335 13.18 3.04 17.55
C THR A 335 12.93 2.46 18.95
N GLU A 336 12.29 1.30 19.09
CA GLU A 336 12.03 0.68 20.39
C GLU A 336 12.95 -0.53 20.67
N GLU A 337 13.52 -0.54 21.88
CA GLU A 337 14.50 -1.51 22.46
C GLU A 337 14.15 -3.00 22.30
N ASN A 338 12.90 -3.35 21.97
CA ASN A 338 12.41 -4.73 22.00
C ASN A 338 12.28 -5.40 20.61
N THR A 339 12.49 -4.65 19.53
CA THR A 339 12.51 -5.15 18.14
C THR A 339 13.90 -4.98 17.55
N GLU A 340 14.86 -5.73 18.06
CA GLU A 340 16.22 -5.79 17.49
C GLU A 340 16.17 -6.21 16.01
N GLY A 341 16.72 -5.39 15.12
CA GLY A 341 17.08 -5.79 13.76
C GLY A 341 15.92 -5.85 12.74
N ALA A 342 15.08 -4.81 12.66
CA ALA A 342 14.19 -4.65 11.51
C ALA A 342 14.99 -4.31 10.24
N TYR A 343 14.57 -4.90 9.12
CA TYR A 343 15.18 -4.75 7.81
C TYR A 343 14.41 -3.68 7.01
N PRO A 344 15.09 -2.97 6.10
CA PRO A 344 14.41 -2.01 5.25
C PRO A 344 13.46 -2.73 4.28
N ALA A 345 12.26 -2.17 4.10
CA ALA A 345 11.29 -2.67 3.13
C ALA A 345 11.61 -2.24 1.68
N THR A 346 12.82 -1.73 1.41
CA THR A 346 13.30 -1.36 0.07
C THR A 346 13.82 -2.58 -0.71
N GLU A 347 14.22 -3.65 -0.02
CA GLU A 347 14.84 -4.83 -0.62
C GLU A 347 13.83 -5.94 -0.92
N LYS A 348 13.00 -5.75 -1.96
CA LYS A 348 11.99 -6.76 -2.35
C LYS A 348 12.56 -8.16 -2.50
N GLU A 349 13.71 -8.30 -3.16
CA GLU A 349 14.31 -9.62 -3.38
C GLU A 349 14.75 -10.29 -2.07
N ALA A 350 15.16 -9.54 -1.06
CA ALA A 350 15.49 -10.11 0.26
C ALA A 350 14.25 -10.70 0.94
N ILE A 351 13.13 -9.98 0.89
CA ILE A 351 11.82 -10.44 1.41
C ILE A 351 11.41 -11.74 0.71
N ARG A 352 11.40 -11.72 -0.63
CA ARG A 352 10.96 -12.86 -1.44
C ARG A 352 11.85 -14.09 -1.25
N ASN A 353 13.17 -13.90 -1.26
CA ASN A 353 14.12 -14.98 -1.05
C ASN A 353 13.98 -15.58 0.34
N HIS A 354 13.74 -14.78 1.37
CA HIS A 354 13.54 -15.28 2.74
C HIS A 354 12.29 -16.13 2.88
N ILE A 355 11.13 -15.62 2.43
CA ILE A 355 9.86 -16.35 2.45
C ILE A 355 10.00 -17.64 1.65
N SER A 356 10.49 -17.56 0.41
CA SER A 356 10.68 -18.73 -0.44
C SER A 356 11.68 -19.74 0.13
N TYR A 357 12.72 -19.30 0.84
CA TYR A 357 13.71 -20.17 1.45
C TYR A 357 13.10 -20.99 2.59
N ILE A 358 12.44 -20.34 3.55
CA ILE A 358 11.76 -21.02 4.67
C ILE A 358 10.74 -22.02 4.11
N CYS A 359 9.98 -21.59 3.12
CA CYS A 359 8.88 -22.34 2.55
C CYS A 359 9.33 -23.59 1.78
N ARG A 360 10.48 -23.54 1.09
CA ARG A 360 11.00 -24.67 0.29
C ARG A 360 11.91 -25.60 1.08
N LYS A 361 12.57 -25.11 2.13
CA LYS A 361 13.49 -25.91 2.92
C LYS A 361 12.71 -26.95 3.72
N GLN A 362 12.98 -28.23 3.45
CA GLN A 362 12.40 -29.32 4.22
C GLN A 362 12.68 -29.13 5.71
N HIS A 363 11.66 -29.38 6.53
CA HIS A 363 11.75 -29.41 7.98
C HIS A 363 12.24 -28.11 8.63
N CYS A 364 12.21 -26.99 7.89
CA CYS A 364 12.63 -25.70 8.45
C CYS A 364 11.58 -25.12 9.39
N ALA A 365 10.34 -25.01 8.89
CA ALA A 365 9.25 -24.42 9.63
C ALA A 365 8.16 -25.45 9.93
N ASP A 366 7.65 -25.46 11.16
CA ASP A 366 6.36 -26.11 11.44
C ASP A 366 5.23 -25.15 11.07
N SER A 367 5.24 -23.95 11.67
CA SER A 367 4.36 -22.85 11.32
C SER A 367 5.14 -21.69 10.69
N LEU A 368 4.60 -21.13 9.61
CA LEU A 368 5.08 -19.89 9.00
C LEU A 368 3.99 -18.81 9.09
N VAL A 369 4.22 -17.77 9.87
CA VAL A 369 3.31 -16.64 10.04
C VAL A 369 3.75 -15.47 9.15
N LEU A 370 2.84 -14.89 8.38
CA LEU A 370 3.07 -13.61 7.72
C LEU A 370 2.04 -12.60 8.22
N TYR A 371 2.51 -11.43 8.67
CA TYR A 371 1.66 -10.28 8.96
C TYR A 371 1.91 -9.20 7.90
N LEU A 372 0.85 -8.83 7.18
CA LEU A 372 0.92 -7.88 6.07
C LEU A 372 0.14 -6.61 6.45
N ASN A 373 0.83 -5.47 6.53
CA ASN A 373 0.26 -4.16 6.87
C ASN A 373 0.87 -3.07 5.99
N SER A 374 0.70 -3.21 4.69
CA SER A 374 1.25 -2.29 3.69
C SER A 374 0.09 -1.67 2.91
N PRO A 375 0.23 -0.42 2.43
CA PRO A 375 -0.73 0.13 1.49
C PRO A 375 -0.84 -0.75 0.23
N THR A 376 -2.05 -0.91 -0.31
CA THR A 376 -2.30 -1.81 -1.44
C THR A 376 -3.01 -1.13 -2.59
N ARG A 377 -2.64 -1.51 -3.82
CA ARG A 377 -3.38 -1.12 -5.01
C ARG A 377 -4.71 -1.89 -5.08
N ASN A 378 -5.60 -1.42 -5.93
CA ASN A 378 -6.90 -2.07 -6.21
C ASN A 378 -6.81 -3.54 -6.68
N ASP A 379 -5.65 -3.99 -7.16
CA ASP A 379 -5.39 -5.39 -7.52
C ASP A 379 -4.77 -6.22 -6.37
N GLY A 380 -4.69 -5.66 -5.17
CA GLY A 380 -4.07 -6.25 -3.98
C GLY A 380 -2.54 -6.18 -3.98
N THR A 381 -1.91 -5.54 -4.96
CA THR A 381 -0.45 -5.38 -4.96
C THR A 381 -0.02 -4.46 -3.82
N MET A 382 0.84 -4.97 -2.94
CA MET A 382 1.40 -4.22 -1.83
C MET A 382 2.45 -3.23 -2.34
N LEU A 383 2.39 -2.01 -1.82
CA LEU A 383 3.44 -1.02 -1.99
C LEU A 383 4.50 -1.21 -0.91
N LEU A 384 5.73 -1.37 -1.36
CA LEU A 384 6.93 -1.31 -0.54
C LEU A 384 7.40 0.15 -0.42
N TRP A 385 8.61 0.38 0.09
CA TRP A 385 9.13 1.74 0.22
C TRP A 385 9.60 2.35 -1.11
N ASP A 386 9.22 3.61 -1.37
CA ASP A 386 9.75 4.42 -2.47
C ASP A 386 11.23 4.76 -2.19
N SER A 387 12.11 3.93 -2.75
CA SER A 387 13.54 3.98 -2.51
C SER A 387 14.24 5.10 -3.27
N ASN A 388 13.64 5.54 -4.38
CA ASN A 388 14.21 6.52 -5.29
C ASN A 388 13.52 7.90 -5.19
N TYR A 389 12.51 8.03 -4.31
CA TYR A 389 11.76 9.24 -4.01
C TYR A 389 11.13 9.88 -5.24
N ASN A 390 10.75 9.06 -6.22
CA ASN A 390 10.21 9.54 -7.48
C ASN A 390 8.68 9.66 -7.47
N GLY A 391 8.00 9.13 -6.43
CA GLY A 391 6.54 9.13 -6.27
C GLY A 391 5.80 8.14 -7.17
N ILE A 392 6.51 7.25 -7.85
CA ILE A 392 6.01 6.23 -8.78
C ILE A 392 6.44 4.86 -8.28
N ALA A 393 5.48 4.00 -7.97
CA ALA A 393 5.79 2.64 -7.52
C ALA A 393 6.39 1.85 -8.67
N ASP A 394 7.71 1.66 -8.69
CA ASP A 394 8.33 0.85 -9.73
C ASP A 394 8.12 -0.65 -9.46
N SER A 395 8.48 -1.52 -10.42
CA SER A 395 8.30 -2.97 -10.24
C SER A 395 9.05 -3.53 -9.03
N LYS A 396 10.12 -2.87 -8.58
CA LYS A 396 10.89 -3.25 -7.39
C LYS A 396 10.23 -2.83 -6.09
N GLU A 397 9.38 -1.81 -6.13
CA GLU A 397 8.69 -1.24 -4.98
C GLU A 397 7.24 -1.76 -4.88
N ARG A 398 6.92 -2.77 -5.70
CA ARG A 398 5.64 -3.45 -5.75
C ARG A 398 5.85 -4.92 -5.43
N TYR A 399 5.11 -5.43 -4.44
CA TYR A 399 5.01 -6.85 -4.15
C TYR A 399 3.59 -7.34 -4.42
N SER A 400 3.42 -7.97 -5.57
CA SER A 400 2.11 -8.39 -6.06
C SER A 400 1.61 -9.65 -5.35
N VAL A 401 0.28 -9.82 -5.31
CA VAL A 401 -0.35 -11.08 -4.88
C VAL A 401 0.19 -12.28 -5.65
N GLY A 402 0.49 -12.10 -6.95
CA GLY A 402 1.07 -13.17 -7.77
C GLY A 402 2.47 -13.59 -7.32
N GLU A 403 3.33 -12.64 -6.95
CA GLU A 403 4.65 -12.92 -6.41
C GLU A 403 4.55 -13.59 -5.03
N LEU A 404 3.70 -13.09 -4.12
CA LEU A 404 3.48 -13.70 -2.80
C LEU A 404 3.04 -15.17 -2.92
N LEU A 405 2.07 -15.46 -3.79
CA LEU A 405 1.63 -16.83 -4.03
C LEU A 405 2.71 -17.68 -4.72
N ALA A 406 3.57 -17.10 -5.56
CA ALA A 406 4.69 -17.84 -6.13
C ALA A 406 5.73 -18.22 -5.06
N ASP A 407 5.93 -17.34 -4.08
CA ASP A 407 6.90 -17.54 -3.00
C ASP A 407 6.39 -18.57 -1.97
N LEU A 408 5.06 -18.68 -1.79
CA LEU A 408 4.39 -19.65 -0.91
C LEU A 408 3.97 -20.97 -1.59
N ALA A 409 4.14 -21.09 -2.90
CA ALA A 409 3.67 -22.24 -3.65
C ALA A 409 4.33 -23.55 -3.20
N GLY A 410 3.52 -24.52 -2.77
CA GLY A 410 4.00 -25.84 -2.36
C GLY A 410 4.82 -25.82 -1.07
N CYS A 411 4.47 -24.92 -0.14
CA CYS A 411 5.17 -24.76 1.12
C CYS A 411 5.30 -26.05 1.91
N ARG A 412 6.52 -26.33 2.40
CA ARG A 412 6.84 -27.51 3.21
C ARG A 412 6.52 -27.35 4.70
N ALA A 413 6.16 -26.14 5.13
CA ALA A 413 5.64 -25.93 6.47
C ALA A 413 4.33 -26.70 6.68
N SER A 414 4.07 -27.16 7.89
CA SER A 414 2.81 -27.81 8.24
C SER A 414 1.63 -26.85 8.04
N ARG A 415 1.83 -25.56 8.35
CA ARG A 415 0.84 -24.50 8.15
C ARG A 415 1.47 -23.14 7.83
N VAL A 416 0.79 -22.36 7.01
CA VAL A 416 1.11 -20.96 6.74
C VAL A 416 -0.08 -20.11 7.16
N LEU A 417 0.13 -19.16 8.06
CA LEU A 417 -0.91 -18.27 8.58
C LEU A 417 -0.67 -16.86 8.03
N LEU A 418 -1.60 -16.36 7.22
CA LEU A 418 -1.54 -15.02 6.64
C LEU A 418 -2.49 -14.09 7.39
N PHE A 419 -1.94 -13.19 8.19
CA PHE A 419 -2.68 -12.11 8.84
C PHE A 419 -2.61 -10.86 7.96
N VAL A 420 -3.75 -10.42 7.42
CA VAL A 420 -3.78 -9.38 6.38
C VAL A 420 -4.59 -8.18 6.82
N ASP A 421 -3.86 -7.14 7.21
CA ASP A 421 -4.32 -5.83 7.65
C ASP A 421 -4.10 -4.81 6.53
N GLN A 422 -4.80 -5.02 5.42
CA GLN A 422 -4.60 -4.26 4.18
C GLN A 422 -5.93 -4.05 3.44
N SER A 423 -6.03 -2.92 2.75
CA SER A 423 -7.08 -2.66 1.78
C SER A 423 -7.08 -3.72 0.66
N TYR A 424 -8.24 -3.99 0.05
CA TYR A 424 -8.39 -4.97 -1.04
C TYR A 424 -7.92 -6.42 -0.72
N SER A 425 -7.85 -6.81 0.54
CA SER A 425 -7.51 -8.17 1.02
C SER A 425 -8.36 -9.29 0.37
N ALA A 426 -9.60 -8.99 -0.01
CA ALA A 426 -10.49 -9.90 -0.73
C ALA A 426 -9.90 -10.42 -2.07
N VAL A 427 -9.00 -9.67 -2.72
CA VAL A 427 -8.34 -10.10 -3.95
C VAL A 427 -7.40 -11.27 -3.67
N LEU A 428 -6.63 -11.20 -2.58
CA LEU A 428 -5.77 -12.30 -2.11
C LEU A 428 -6.62 -13.51 -1.72
N ALA A 429 -7.70 -13.30 -0.95
CA ALA A 429 -8.63 -14.36 -0.55
C ALA A 429 -9.19 -15.13 -1.76
N LYS A 430 -9.65 -14.40 -2.78
CA LYS A 430 -10.18 -14.99 -4.02
C LYS A 430 -9.13 -15.81 -4.77
N ARG A 431 -7.87 -15.35 -4.84
CA ARG A 431 -6.80 -16.08 -5.52
C ARG A 431 -6.33 -17.31 -4.74
N LEU A 432 -6.28 -17.24 -3.42
CA LEU A 432 -5.97 -18.39 -2.56
C LEU A 432 -7.02 -19.49 -2.69
N LYS A 433 -8.31 -19.13 -2.61
CA LYS A 433 -9.42 -20.09 -2.74
C LYS A 433 -9.40 -20.87 -4.07
N GLY A 434 -8.87 -20.27 -5.14
CA GLY A 434 -8.74 -20.91 -6.45
C GLY A 434 -7.45 -21.72 -6.65
N SER A 435 -6.59 -21.84 -5.65
CA SER A 435 -5.24 -22.41 -5.82
C SER A 435 -5.04 -23.76 -5.13
N LEU A 436 -4.62 -24.74 -5.92
CA LEU A 436 -4.27 -26.08 -5.41
C LEU A 436 -2.85 -26.17 -4.82
N LYS A 437 -2.04 -25.11 -4.94
CA LYS A 437 -0.65 -25.08 -4.44
C LYS A 437 -0.53 -24.54 -3.01
N HIS A 438 -1.63 -24.14 -2.40
CA HIS A 438 -1.68 -23.40 -1.14
C HIS A 438 -2.64 -24.06 -0.13
N LEU A 439 -2.75 -25.40 -0.16
CA LEU A 439 -3.69 -26.15 0.67
C LEU A 439 -3.43 -26.01 2.18
N ASN A 440 -2.19 -25.72 2.57
CA ASN A 440 -1.75 -25.49 3.95
C ASN A 440 -1.70 -23.99 4.33
N VAL A 441 -2.28 -23.11 3.51
CA VAL A 441 -2.29 -21.66 3.76
C VAL A 441 -3.67 -21.25 4.29
N ALA A 442 -3.73 -20.73 5.50
CA ALA A 442 -4.92 -20.12 6.09
C ALA A 442 -4.81 -18.60 6.06
N LEU A 443 -5.89 -17.93 5.65
CA LEU A 443 -5.99 -16.48 5.55
C LEU A 443 -6.88 -15.93 6.67
N LEU A 444 -6.35 -14.96 7.42
CA LEU A 444 -7.00 -14.27 8.53
C LEU A 444 -7.08 -12.79 8.16
N ILE A 445 -8.27 -12.33 7.81
CA ILE A 445 -8.54 -10.98 7.30
C ILE A 445 -9.26 -10.16 8.37
N ASP A 446 -9.13 -8.86 8.25
CA ASP A 446 -9.87 -7.87 9.02
C ASP A 446 -11.39 -8.12 9.02
N PHE A 447 -11.98 -8.07 10.21
CA PHE A 447 -13.42 -7.88 10.37
C PHE A 447 -13.66 -6.38 10.56
N PRO A 448 -14.68 -5.77 9.90
CA PRO A 448 -14.81 -4.31 9.73
C PRO A 448 -14.94 -3.46 11.02
N TRP A 449 -14.78 -4.04 12.21
CA TRP A 449 -14.93 -3.37 13.50
C TRP A 449 -13.77 -3.63 14.48
N THR A 450 -12.72 -4.37 14.10
CA THR A 450 -11.63 -4.75 15.01
C THR A 450 -10.27 -4.49 14.38
N GLN A 451 -9.41 -3.66 14.98
CA GLN A 451 -8.01 -3.61 14.57
C GLN A 451 -7.39 -5.01 14.74
N ILE A 452 -6.99 -5.66 13.63
CA ILE A 452 -6.41 -7.03 13.64
C ILE A 452 -5.29 -7.14 14.67
N ALA A 453 -4.44 -6.12 14.75
CA ALA A 453 -3.34 -6.06 15.70
C ALA A 453 -3.80 -6.14 17.15
N ASP A 454 -4.83 -5.39 17.55
CA ASP A 454 -5.35 -5.43 18.92
C ASP A 454 -6.02 -6.77 19.23
N TYR A 455 -6.84 -7.26 18.29
CA TYR A 455 -7.58 -8.51 18.47
C TYR A 455 -6.64 -9.71 18.62
N TRP A 456 -5.73 -9.90 17.65
CA TRP A 456 -4.79 -11.00 17.68
C TRP A 456 -3.64 -10.78 18.65
N GLY A 457 -3.27 -9.53 18.93
CA GLY A 457 -2.21 -9.14 19.85
C GLY A 457 -2.38 -9.67 21.27
N SER A 458 -3.64 -9.89 21.69
CA SER A 458 -4.02 -10.44 22.99
C SER A 458 -4.03 -11.97 23.06
N SER A 459 -3.72 -12.67 21.95
CA SER A 459 -3.82 -14.13 21.87
C SER A 459 -2.87 -14.85 22.82
N ASN A 460 -3.43 -15.77 23.61
CA ASN A 460 -2.70 -16.55 24.61
C ASN A 460 -2.20 -17.90 24.04
N PRO A 461 -1.08 -18.48 24.52
CA PRO A 461 -0.53 -19.74 23.96
C PRO A 461 -1.43 -20.97 24.04
N SER A 462 -2.41 -20.97 24.95
CA SER A 462 -3.39 -22.04 25.08
C SER A 462 -4.68 -21.79 24.27
N GLN A 463 -4.76 -20.67 23.55
CA GLN A 463 -5.94 -20.29 22.80
C GLN A 463 -5.91 -20.90 21.39
N CYS A 464 -7.05 -21.43 20.97
CA CYS A 464 -7.20 -22.08 19.68
C CYS A 464 -7.54 -21.07 18.58
N LEU A 465 -6.87 -21.19 17.43
CA LEU A 465 -7.09 -20.27 16.31
C LEU A 465 -8.52 -20.36 15.76
N ILE A 466 -9.12 -21.55 15.76
CA ILE A 466 -10.51 -21.75 15.30
C ILE A 466 -11.54 -21.05 16.21
N ASP A 467 -11.24 -20.85 17.48
CA ASP A 467 -12.18 -20.18 18.40
C ASP A 467 -12.32 -18.70 18.07
N HIS A 468 -11.30 -18.09 17.48
CA HIS A 468 -11.35 -16.72 16.97
C HIS A 468 -12.28 -16.57 15.76
N LEU A 469 -12.66 -17.67 15.10
CA LEU A 469 -13.55 -17.68 13.94
C LEU A 469 -14.98 -18.12 14.26
N LYS A 470 -15.27 -18.45 15.53
CA LYS A 470 -16.62 -18.85 15.98
C LYS A 470 -17.53 -17.64 16.28
N ASP A 471 -17.10 -16.42 15.95
CA ASP A 471 -17.97 -15.25 16.00
C ASP A 471 -19.13 -15.43 15.00
N PRO A 472 -20.41 -15.28 15.42
CA PRO A 472 -21.60 -15.49 14.58
C PRO A 472 -21.68 -14.60 13.33
N THR A 473 -20.79 -13.62 13.19
CA THR A 473 -20.69 -12.72 12.03
C THR A 473 -19.69 -13.18 10.95
N ALA A 474 -18.89 -14.23 11.21
CA ALA A 474 -17.91 -14.73 10.26
C ALA A 474 -18.53 -15.63 9.18
N PRO A 475 -18.10 -15.53 7.90
CA PRO A 475 -18.59 -16.43 6.85
C PRO A 475 -18.20 -17.88 7.15
N PRO A 476 -19.05 -18.86 6.79
CA PRO A 476 -18.79 -20.27 7.06
C PRO A 476 -17.46 -20.71 6.44
N LEU A 477 -16.59 -21.22 7.31
CA LEU A 477 -15.24 -21.64 6.97
C LEU A 477 -15.29 -22.95 6.16
N ALA A 478 -14.46 -23.09 5.13
CA ALA A 478 -14.30 -24.36 4.44
C ALA A 478 -13.64 -25.39 5.38
N ASP A 479 -14.07 -26.65 5.33
CA ASP A 479 -13.60 -27.73 6.23
C ASP A 479 -12.06 -27.86 6.27
N SER A 480 -11.39 -27.67 5.13
CA SER A 480 -9.92 -27.70 5.04
C SER A 480 -9.24 -26.58 5.83
N THR A 481 -9.86 -25.40 5.90
CA THR A 481 -9.34 -24.27 6.67
C THR A 481 -9.65 -24.45 8.16
N ALA A 482 -10.79 -25.08 8.49
CA ALA A 482 -11.10 -25.44 9.88
C ALA A 482 -10.06 -26.41 10.45
N SER A 483 -9.62 -27.42 9.69
CA SER A 483 -8.58 -28.34 10.14
C SER A 483 -7.23 -27.67 10.36
N LEU A 484 -6.86 -26.67 9.54
CA LEU A 484 -5.60 -25.92 9.72
C LEU A 484 -5.60 -25.03 10.96
N LEU A 485 -6.78 -24.62 11.41
CA LEU A 485 -6.95 -23.68 12.53
C LEU A 485 -7.38 -24.38 13.83
N ASN A 486 -7.58 -25.69 13.82
CA ASN A 486 -7.89 -26.48 15.03
C ASN A 486 -6.66 -26.76 15.91
N VAL A 487 -5.87 -25.72 16.12
CA VAL A 487 -4.55 -25.73 16.75
C VAL A 487 -4.31 -24.37 17.41
N THR A 488 -3.37 -24.29 18.35
CA THR A 488 -2.83 -23.02 18.85
C THR A 488 -1.83 -22.44 17.85
N LEU A 489 -1.42 -21.18 18.06
CA LEU A 489 -0.43 -20.53 17.19
C LEU A 489 0.92 -21.28 17.16
N ALA A 490 1.27 -21.95 18.25
CA ALA A 490 2.52 -22.70 18.41
C ALA A 490 2.46 -24.15 17.90
N GLY A 491 1.35 -24.58 17.29
CA GLY A 491 1.29 -25.95 16.78
C GLY A 491 0.27 -26.86 17.47
N ALA A 492 -0.04 -26.60 18.74
CA ALA A 492 -0.65 -27.58 19.64
C ALA A 492 -2.10 -27.90 19.29
N PRO A 493 -2.51 -29.18 19.26
CA PRO A 493 -3.87 -29.58 18.92
C PRO A 493 -4.87 -29.15 20.01
N CYS A 494 -6.00 -28.60 19.58
CA CYS A 494 -7.04 -28.10 20.49
C CYS A 494 -7.88 -29.19 21.15
N ASN A 495 -8.09 -30.31 20.46
CA ASN A 495 -8.97 -31.40 20.90
C ASN A 495 -8.17 -32.60 21.45
N ALA A 496 -7.01 -32.35 22.08
CA ALA A 496 -6.22 -33.41 22.71
C ALA A 496 -6.98 -34.04 23.89
N THR A 497 -6.92 -35.37 23.99
CA THR A 497 -7.51 -36.13 25.10
C THR A 497 -6.43 -36.99 25.77
N PRO A 498 -6.00 -36.69 27.02
CA PRO A 498 -6.46 -35.59 27.88
C PRO A 498 -6.05 -34.19 27.35
N PRO A 499 -6.73 -33.11 27.78
CA PRO A 499 -6.36 -31.75 27.41
C PRO A 499 -4.94 -31.42 27.82
N LEU A 500 -4.19 -30.77 26.92
CA LEU A 500 -2.81 -30.35 27.18
C LEU A 500 -2.77 -29.24 28.23
N THR A 501 -1.89 -29.39 29.21
CA THR A 501 -1.56 -28.34 30.17
C THR A 501 -0.69 -27.26 29.52
N GLN A 502 -0.67 -26.05 30.07
CA GLN A 502 0.21 -24.98 29.57
C GLN A 502 1.70 -25.36 29.63
N ALA A 503 2.10 -26.18 30.60
CA ALA A 503 3.47 -26.67 30.71
C ALA A 503 3.83 -27.63 29.57
N GLU A 504 2.90 -28.52 29.19
CA GLU A 504 3.07 -29.42 28.04
C GLU A 504 3.11 -28.64 26.72
N ILE A 505 2.23 -27.65 26.53
CA ILE A 505 2.25 -26.77 25.34
C ILE A 505 3.61 -26.07 25.20
N ARG A 506 4.10 -25.49 26.30
CA ARG A 506 5.40 -24.80 26.32
C ARG A 506 6.57 -25.72 26.05
N ARG A 507 6.50 -26.97 26.51
CA ARG A 507 7.61 -27.94 26.39
C ARG A 507 7.65 -28.58 25.00
N GLU A 508 6.50 -28.94 24.45
CA GLU A 508 6.41 -29.84 23.30
C GLU A 508 6.10 -29.14 21.97
N TYR A 509 5.58 -27.92 22.02
CA TYR A 509 5.14 -27.19 20.83
C TYR A 509 5.88 -25.87 20.67
N MET A 510 5.97 -25.07 21.72
CA MET A 510 6.62 -23.76 21.64
C MET A 510 8.13 -23.83 21.39
N GLY A 511 8.64 -22.90 20.58
CA GLY A 511 10.06 -22.77 20.29
C GLY A 511 10.47 -23.65 19.13
N CYS A 512 11.67 -24.21 19.23
CA CYS A 512 12.23 -25.03 18.18
C CYS A 512 12.33 -26.49 18.63
N GLN A 513 11.69 -27.38 17.87
CA GLN A 513 11.62 -28.80 18.16
C GLN A 513 12.73 -29.56 17.44
N ASN A 514 13.39 -30.47 18.16
CA ASN A 514 14.36 -31.37 17.55
C ASN A 514 13.62 -32.47 16.79
N LEU A 515 14.05 -32.72 15.55
CA LEU A 515 13.45 -33.75 14.72
C LEU A 515 14.20 -35.08 14.90
N PRO A 516 13.47 -36.21 15.06
CA PRO A 516 14.08 -37.53 15.03
C PRO A 516 14.88 -37.74 13.74
N THR A 517 16.09 -38.28 13.85
CA THR A 517 16.98 -38.55 12.71
C THR A 517 16.31 -39.42 11.63
N ALA A 518 15.36 -40.28 12.03
CA ALA A 518 14.60 -41.15 11.12
C ALA A 518 13.78 -40.37 10.07
N LEU A 519 13.23 -39.20 10.42
CA LEU A 519 12.44 -38.39 9.47
C LEU A 519 13.29 -37.87 8.31
N TRP A 520 14.60 -37.67 8.52
CA TRP A 520 15.55 -37.25 7.50
C TRP A 520 15.98 -38.37 6.54
N TYR A 521 15.96 -39.62 7.00
CA TYR A 521 16.27 -40.76 6.14
C TYR A 521 15.09 -41.13 5.23
N GLN A 522 13.85 -40.91 5.68
CA GLN A 522 12.65 -41.13 4.86
C GLN A 522 12.54 -40.12 3.70
N SER A 523 12.88 -38.85 3.94
CA SER A 523 12.79 -37.81 2.90
C SER A 523 13.83 -37.98 1.79
N ARG A 524 14.99 -38.61 2.06
CA ARG A 524 15.98 -38.95 1.04
C ARG A 524 15.53 -40.11 0.13
N ARG A 525 14.90 -41.15 0.69
CA ARG A 525 14.41 -42.29 -0.11
C ARG A 525 13.35 -41.88 -1.14
N MET A 526 12.44 -40.96 -0.79
CA MET A 526 11.43 -40.47 -1.73
C MET A 526 11.98 -39.58 -2.86
N VAL A 527 13.19 -39.03 -2.72
CA VAL A 527 13.85 -38.25 -3.79
C VAL A 527 14.61 -39.18 -4.75
N ASP A 528 15.14 -40.29 -4.25
CA ASP A 528 15.82 -41.30 -5.08
C ASP A 528 14.83 -42.22 -5.83
N GLU A 529 13.67 -42.56 -5.24
CA GLU A 529 12.62 -43.36 -5.92
C GLU A 529 11.82 -42.58 -6.99
N GLY A 530 12.03 -41.27 -7.11
CA GLY A 530 11.44 -40.42 -8.17
C GLY A 530 12.35 -40.24 -9.39
N ARG A 531 13.46 -40.98 -9.45
CA ARG A 531 14.52 -40.83 -10.46
C ARG A 531 14.90 -42.13 -11.18
N ASP A 532 14.01 -43.11 -11.14
CA ASP A 532 14.05 -44.31 -11.99
C ASP A 532 12.88 -44.31 -13.00
#